data_AF-H5WLM3-F1
#
_entry.id   AF-H5WLM3-F1
#
_cell.length_a   1.000
_cell.length_b   1.000
_cell.length_c   1.000
_cell.angle_alpha   90.00
_cell.angle_beta   90.00
_cell.angle_gamma   90.00
#
_symmetry.space_group_name_H-M   'P 1'
#
loop_
_entity.id
_entity.type
_entity.pdbx_description
1 polymer ?
#
loop_
_entity_poly.entity_id
_entity_poly.type
_entity_poly.pdbx_seq_one_letter_code
_entity_poly.pdbx_strand_id
1 'polypeptide(L)'
;MEASFHGIAAPSAVYEIGGRRFEAGSHGFAEAIADAHAVHQRPRCMCLAEGIEMYVARLAGSDRGYIVKRMPDTGSRHAPVCPSYEPPAESSGLGQVLGSAITEDPATGETTLKLDFSMSKIAGRTAMPTAVGDSDSVASSGTKLSLRGLLHYLWDQAELTRWQPGFAGRRTWSTVRKHLLQAAENKIARGDSLRTRLYIPEAFSVDQRDAINARRMAQWSQAIAAPGKPQHLMLLIAEVKEIVPARYGFKAMVKHVPDQAFALDEQLYRRLGRRFESALALWGAVDDIHMVMIATFSVSTAGIPTIVELSLMPTTRHWLPVEDGYEKQLIERLVADGRSFVKGLRYNLGAGGALASATLTDCEGSAPLLFVVNAGIEDNGRYLQVCDPSVPVWQWSPSREAMPPLPPRQPHPTRAADSAVDCR
;
A
#
# COMPACT_ATOMS: atom_id res chain seq x y z
N MET A 1 -19.26 -12.78 27.85
CA MET A 1 -20.41 -12.01 27.31
C MET A 1 -19.95 -11.48 25.95
N GLU A 2 -20.13 -12.32 24.93
CA GLU A 2 -19.65 -12.08 23.56
C GLU A 2 -20.53 -11.01 22.92
N ALA A 3 -19.94 -9.85 22.63
CA ALA A 3 -20.58 -8.82 21.83
C ALA A 3 -20.21 -9.06 20.37
N SER A 4 -21.16 -9.67 19.64
CA SER A 4 -21.15 -9.82 18.20
C SER A 4 -21.04 -8.46 17.53
N PHE A 5 -19.87 -8.16 16.95
CA PHE A 5 -19.69 -6.99 16.11
C PHE A 5 -20.34 -7.25 14.74
N HIS A 6 -21.60 -6.83 14.57
CA HIS A 6 -22.17 -6.65 13.24
C HIS A 6 -21.53 -5.42 12.58
N GLY A 7 -20.45 -5.66 11.84
CA GLY A 7 -19.84 -4.67 10.97
C GLY A 7 -20.78 -4.35 9.80
N ILE A 8 -21.06 -3.06 9.59
CA ILE A 8 -21.61 -2.56 8.33
C ILE A 8 -20.70 -3.06 7.21
N ALA A 9 -21.22 -4.00 6.43
CA ALA A 9 -20.49 -4.71 5.39
C ALA A 9 -20.26 -3.75 4.21
N ALA A 10 -19.00 -3.62 3.79
CA ALA A 10 -18.74 -3.37 2.39
C ALA A 10 -19.51 -4.43 1.57
N PRO A 11 -20.05 -4.11 0.38
CA PRO A 11 -20.73 -5.13 -0.42
C PRO A 11 -19.81 -6.35 -0.55
N SER A 12 -20.24 -7.47 0.01
CA SER A 12 -19.52 -8.73 -0.08
C SER A 12 -19.41 -9.10 -1.55
N ALA A 13 -18.20 -9.42 -2.01
CA ALA A 13 -18.00 -9.83 -3.39
C ALA A 13 -18.81 -11.12 -3.66
N VAL A 14 -19.64 -11.10 -4.70
CA VAL A 14 -20.37 -12.27 -5.17
C VAL A 14 -19.57 -12.95 -6.27
N TYR A 15 -19.38 -14.26 -6.15
CA TYR A 15 -18.68 -15.08 -7.13
C TYR A 15 -19.60 -16.16 -7.69
N GLU A 16 -19.50 -16.42 -8.98
CA GLU A 16 -20.06 -17.61 -9.62
C GLU A 16 -18.98 -18.69 -9.72
N ILE A 17 -19.26 -19.87 -9.18
CA ILE A 17 -18.37 -21.04 -9.17
C ILE A 17 -19.23 -22.25 -9.54
N GLY A 18 -18.87 -22.95 -10.61
CA GLY A 18 -19.64 -24.12 -11.07
C GLY A 18 -21.12 -23.83 -11.35
N GLY A 19 -21.44 -22.64 -11.84
CA GLY A 19 -22.82 -22.20 -12.12
C GLY A 19 -23.65 -21.82 -10.88
N ARG A 20 -23.04 -21.80 -9.69
CA ARG A 20 -23.67 -21.39 -8.42
C ARG A 20 -23.07 -20.09 -7.93
N ARG A 21 -23.91 -19.23 -7.34
CA ARG A 21 -23.47 -17.96 -6.75
C ARG A 21 -23.17 -18.12 -5.27
N PHE A 22 -22.05 -17.55 -4.85
CA PHE A 22 -21.59 -17.52 -3.46
C PHE A 22 -21.20 -16.10 -3.08
N GLU A 23 -21.62 -15.66 -1.91
CA GLU A 23 -21.08 -14.45 -1.28
C GLU A 23 -19.74 -14.80 -0.62
N ALA A 24 -18.77 -13.90 -0.70
CA ALA A 24 -17.48 -14.06 -0.03
C ALA A 24 -17.70 -14.26 1.48
N GLY A 25 -17.16 -15.35 2.03
CA GLY A 25 -17.30 -15.70 3.44
C GLY A 25 -18.61 -16.43 3.80
N SER A 26 -19.50 -16.70 2.84
CA SER A 26 -20.70 -17.51 3.06
C SER A 26 -20.36 -18.99 3.31
N HIS A 27 -21.28 -19.70 3.96
CA HIS A 27 -21.13 -21.14 4.19
C HIS A 27 -20.97 -21.91 2.86
N GLY A 28 -20.00 -22.82 2.80
CA GLY A 28 -19.69 -23.58 1.58
C GLY A 28 -18.85 -22.83 0.54
N PHE A 29 -18.59 -21.52 0.70
CA PHE A 29 -17.72 -20.78 -0.22
C PHE A 29 -16.30 -21.34 -0.24
N ALA A 30 -15.74 -21.66 0.93
CA ALA A 30 -14.39 -22.21 1.07
C ALA A 30 -14.22 -23.58 0.39
N GLU A 31 -15.24 -24.43 0.46
CA GLU A 31 -15.26 -25.73 -0.22
C GLU A 31 -15.38 -25.54 -1.74
N ALA A 32 -16.29 -24.65 -2.19
CA ALA A 32 -16.48 -24.38 -3.60
C ALA A 32 -15.21 -23.86 -4.30
N ILE A 33 -14.43 -22.98 -3.64
CA ILE A 33 -13.17 -22.50 -4.20
C ILE A 33 -12.08 -23.58 -4.19
N ALA A 34 -12.06 -24.45 -3.18
CA ALA A 34 -11.11 -25.57 -3.12
C ALA A 34 -11.37 -26.57 -4.24
N ASP A 35 -12.63 -26.93 -4.47
CA ASP A 35 -13.06 -27.78 -5.57
C ASP A 35 -12.73 -27.15 -6.92
N ALA A 36 -13.05 -25.86 -7.09
CA ALA A 36 -12.73 -25.11 -8.31
C ALA A 36 -11.23 -25.10 -8.59
N HIS A 37 -10.39 -24.93 -7.57
CA HIS A 37 -8.94 -25.05 -7.72
C HIS A 37 -8.51 -26.45 -8.17
N ALA A 38 -9.08 -27.50 -7.56
CA ALA A 38 -8.73 -28.90 -7.86
C ALA A 38 -9.05 -29.29 -9.31
N VAL A 39 -10.13 -28.76 -9.89
CA VAL A 39 -10.52 -29.01 -11.29
C VAL A 39 -10.10 -27.90 -12.25
N HIS A 40 -9.27 -26.95 -11.80
CA HIS A 40 -8.85 -25.77 -12.57
C HIS A 40 -10.01 -24.94 -13.17
N GLN A 41 -11.16 -24.94 -12.50
CA GLN A 41 -12.29 -24.11 -12.86
C GLN A 41 -12.07 -22.67 -12.40
N ARG A 42 -12.29 -21.71 -13.29
CA ARG A 42 -12.19 -20.28 -12.99
C ARG A 42 -13.50 -19.75 -12.39
N PRO A 43 -13.50 -19.20 -11.17
CA PRO A 43 -14.63 -18.41 -10.67
C PRO A 43 -14.85 -17.16 -11.54
N ARG A 44 -16.08 -16.64 -11.55
CA ARG A 44 -16.38 -15.31 -12.12
C ARG A 44 -16.85 -14.36 -11.02
N CYS A 45 -16.31 -13.15 -10.96
CA CYS A 45 -16.82 -12.09 -10.10
C CYS A 45 -18.09 -11.49 -10.71
N MET A 46 -19.20 -11.52 -9.98
CA MET A 46 -20.52 -11.08 -10.44
C MET A 46 -20.78 -9.60 -10.16
N CYS A 47 -19.74 -8.76 -10.18
CA CYS A 47 -19.89 -7.31 -10.06
C CYS A 47 -20.47 -6.65 -11.33
N LEU A 48 -20.43 -7.35 -12.46
CA LEU A 48 -21.07 -7.00 -13.73
C LEU A 48 -21.89 -8.21 -14.22
N ALA A 49 -22.89 -7.97 -15.08
CA ALA A 49 -23.82 -9.00 -15.54
C ALA A 49 -23.15 -10.20 -16.22
N GLU A 50 -22.14 -9.95 -17.07
CA GLU A 50 -21.39 -11.00 -17.77
C GLU A 50 -20.44 -11.78 -16.84
N GLY A 51 -20.15 -11.25 -15.66
CA GLY A 51 -19.12 -11.76 -14.76
C GLY A 51 -17.71 -11.60 -15.31
N ILE A 52 -16.73 -11.46 -14.41
CA ILE A 52 -15.31 -11.27 -14.80
C ILE A 52 -14.51 -12.45 -14.28
N GLU A 53 -13.74 -13.10 -15.15
CA GLU A 53 -12.93 -14.25 -14.74
C GLU A 53 -11.94 -13.91 -13.62
N MET A 54 -11.84 -14.83 -12.67
CA MET A 54 -10.93 -14.81 -11.53
C MET A 54 -10.08 -16.09 -11.56
N TYR A 55 -9.09 -16.18 -10.68
CA TYR A 55 -8.39 -17.44 -10.40
C TYR A 55 -8.42 -17.77 -8.91
N VAL A 56 -8.32 -19.06 -8.59
CA VAL A 56 -8.15 -19.49 -7.20
C VAL A 56 -6.67 -19.70 -6.95
N ALA A 57 -6.14 -19.03 -5.93
CA ALA A 57 -4.77 -19.19 -5.46
C ALA A 57 -4.76 -19.99 -4.15
N ARG A 58 -3.71 -20.77 -3.93
CA ARG A 58 -3.45 -21.38 -2.63
C ARG A 58 -2.80 -20.36 -1.69
N LEU A 59 -3.27 -20.28 -0.44
CA LEU A 59 -2.63 -19.51 0.62
C LEU A 59 -1.46 -20.31 1.18
N ALA A 60 -0.22 -19.86 0.92
CA ALA A 60 0.96 -20.54 1.45
C ALA A 60 0.95 -20.52 2.99
N GLY A 61 1.37 -21.62 3.61
CA GLY A 61 1.33 -21.81 5.06
C GLY A 61 0.01 -22.33 5.63
N SER A 62 -0.98 -22.61 4.78
CA SER A 62 -2.20 -23.33 5.16
C SER A 62 -2.44 -24.51 4.22
N ASP A 63 -2.64 -25.71 4.76
CA ASP A 63 -2.90 -26.90 3.93
C ASP A 63 -4.28 -26.90 3.26
N ARG A 64 -5.16 -25.96 3.61
CA ARG A 64 -6.54 -25.87 3.12
C ARG A 64 -7.04 -24.45 2.79
N GLY A 65 -6.17 -23.44 2.83
CA GLY A 65 -6.58 -22.08 2.51
C GLY A 65 -6.51 -21.84 1.00
N TYR A 66 -7.65 -21.52 0.41
CA TYR A 66 -7.76 -21.01 -0.95
C TYR A 66 -8.33 -19.60 -0.90
N ILE A 67 -7.95 -18.77 -1.87
CA ILE A 67 -8.47 -17.42 -2.02
C ILE A 67 -8.74 -17.12 -3.49
N VAL A 68 -9.84 -16.43 -3.77
CA VAL A 68 -10.15 -15.95 -5.12
C VAL A 68 -9.38 -14.65 -5.35
N LYS A 69 -8.58 -14.62 -6.42
CA LYS A 69 -7.82 -13.44 -6.86
C LYS A 69 -8.26 -13.01 -8.25
N ARG A 70 -8.15 -11.70 -8.51
CA ARG A 70 -8.39 -11.10 -9.83
C ARG A 70 -7.40 -11.64 -10.84
N MET A 71 -7.84 -11.87 -12.07
CA MET A 71 -6.92 -12.17 -13.16
C MET A 71 -5.92 -11.00 -13.36
N PRO A 72 -4.68 -11.26 -13.79
CA PRO A 72 -3.73 -10.19 -14.11
C PRO A 72 -4.35 -9.17 -15.09
N ASP A 73 -4.12 -7.88 -14.85
CA ASP A 73 -4.60 -6.78 -15.71
C ASP A 73 -6.13 -6.77 -15.95
N THR A 74 -6.91 -7.25 -14.98
CA THR A 74 -8.39 -7.20 -15.00
C THR A 74 -9.00 -6.24 -14.00
N GLY A 75 -8.22 -5.62 -13.12
CA GLY A 75 -8.73 -4.77 -12.03
C GLY A 75 -9.66 -3.65 -12.52
N SER A 76 -9.31 -2.98 -13.61
CA SER A 76 -10.11 -1.90 -14.20
C SER A 76 -11.41 -2.37 -14.88
N ARG A 77 -11.56 -3.67 -15.13
CA ARG A 77 -12.77 -4.24 -15.73
C ARG A 77 -13.89 -4.45 -14.72
N HIS A 78 -13.57 -4.46 -13.42
CA HIS A 78 -14.57 -4.61 -12.36
C HIS A 78 -15.41 -3.33 -12.19
N ALA A 79 -16.64 -3.48 -11.69
CA ALA A 79 -17.43 -2.33 -11.29
C ALA A 79 -16.69 -1.50 -10.22
N PRO A 80 -16.74 -0.15 -10.22
CA PRO A 80 -15.94 0.68 -9.29
C PRO A 80 -16.15 0.37 -7.80
N VAL A 81 -17.37 -0.04 -7.42
CA VAL A 81 -17.73 -0.46 -6.05
C VAL A 81 -17.25 -1.85 -5.67
N CYS A 82 -16.73 -2.64 -6.62
CA CYS A 82 -16.25 -3.99 -6.39
C CYS A 82 -14.92 -3.96 -5.59
N PRO A 83 -14.75 -4.82 -4.58
CA PRO A 83 -13.47 -4.95 -3.88
C PRO A 83 -12.28 -5.27 -4.80
N SER A 84 -12.52 -5.95 -5.91
CA SER A 84 -11.49 -6.30 -6.91
C SER A 84 -11.12 -5.16 -7.86
N TYR A 85 -11.88 -4.04 -7.86
CA TYR A 85 -11.64 -2.92 -8.77
C TYR A 85 -10.30 -2.23 -8.50
N GLU A 86 -9.56 -1.93 -9.56
CA GLU A 86 -8.33 -1.14 -9.49
C GLU A 86 -8.34 -0.10 -10.62
N PRO A 87 -7.90 1.14 -10.37
CA PRO A 87 -7.75 2.13 -11.42
C PRO A 87 -6.85 1.63 -12.55
N PRO A 88 -7.07 2.06 -13.80
CA PRO A 88 -6.22 1.69 -14.93
C PRO A 88 -4.73 1.95 -14.65
N ALA A 89 -3.87 1.02 -15.09
CA ALA A 89 -2.43 1.07 -14.82
C ALA A 89 -1.76 2.34 -15.38
N GLU A 90 -2.30 2.94 -16.44
CA GLU A 90 -1.82 4.20 -17.02
C GLU A 90 -2.00 5.37 -16.04
N SER A 91 -3.09 5.38 -15.28
CA SER A 91 -3.43 6.40 -14.28
C SER A 91 -2.82 6.14 -12.89
N SER A 92 -2.08 5.04 -12.74
CA SER A 92 -1.44 4.59 -11.50
C SER A 92 0.07 4.44 -11.68
N GLY A 93 0.86 4.66 -10.62
CA GLY A 93 2.31 4.39 -10.68
C GLY A 93 2.66 2.91 -10.80
N LEU A 94 1.69 2.02 -10.55
CA LEU A 94 1.87 0.58 -10.57
C LEU A 94 2.22 0.04 -11.98
N GLY A 95 1.72 0.69 -13.04
CA GLY A 95 1.94 0.24 -14.42
C GLY A 95 3.41 0.17 -14.85
N GLN A 96 4.30 0.96 -14.23
CA GLN A 96 5.74 0.91 -14.54
C GLN A 96 6.44 -0.36 -14.03
N VAL A 97 5.88 -1.03 -13.03
CA VAL A 97 6.57 -2.10 -12.27
C VAL A 97 5.88 -3.46 -12.36
N LEU A 98 4.64 -3.50 -12.85
CA LEU A 98 3.92 -4.75 -13.13
C LEU A 98 4.56 -5.51 -14.30
N GLY A 99 4.63 -6.84 -14.18
CA GLY A 99 5.18 -7.74 -15.19
C GLY A 99 6.71 -7.73 -15.29
N SER A 100 7.38 -6.77 -14.66
CA SER A 100 8.82 -6.56 -14.70
C SER A 100 9.46 -6.78 -13.33
N ALA A 101 9.15 -5.91 -12.37
CA ALA A 101 9.65 -5.98 -11.00
C ALA A 101 8.76 -6.81 -10.07
N ILE A 102 7.47 -6.91 -10.40
CA ILE A 102 6.47 -7.69 -9.67
C ILE A 102 5.98 -8.81 -10.60
N THR A 103 6.16 -10.05 -10.16
CA THR A 103 5.70 -11.23 -10.91
C THR A 103 4.92 -12.13 -9.98
N GLU A 104 3.65 -12.37 -10.28
CA GLU A 104 2.80 -13.32 -9.56
C GLU A 104 2.86 -14.68 -10.23
N ASP A 105 3.03 -15.73 -9.44
CA ASP A 105 2.84 -17.12 -9.85
C ASP A 105 1.40 -17.55 -9.48
N PRO A 106 0.50 -17.73 -10.46
CA PRO A 106 -0.88 -18.10 -10.18
C PRO A 106 -1.04 -19.49 -9.57
N ALA A 107 -0.08 -20.41 -9.81
CA ALA A 107 -0.17 -21.79 -9.34
C ALA A 107 0.17 -21.89 -7.84
N THR A 108 1.17 -21.14 -7.40
CA THR A 108 1.60 -21.12 -5.99
C THR A 108 0.94 -20.00 -5.19
N GLY A 109 0.45 -18.95 -5.86
CA GLY A 109 -0.06 -17.73 -5.25
C GLY A 109 1.02 -16.79 -4.72
N GLU A 110 2.30 -17.12 -4.95
CA GLU A 110 3.46 -16.33 -4.52
C GLU A 110 3.71 -15.16 -5.46
N THR A 111 4.21 -14.04 -4.91
CA THR A 111 4.65 -12.89 -5.71
C THR A 111 6.14 -12.67 -5.52
N THR A 112 6.89 -12.76 -6.61
CA THR A 112 8.31 -12.43 -6.65
C THR A 112 8.49 -10.93 -6.86
N LEU A 113 9.28 -10.30 -5.98
CA LEU A 113 9.62 -8.89 -5.99
C LEU A 113 11.13 -8.72 -6.30
N LYS A 114 11.45 -8.05 -7.40
CA LYS A 114 12.82 -7.67 -7.74
C LYS A 114 13.12 -6.30 -7.12
N LEU A 115 14.05 -6.25 -6.18
CA LEU A 115 14.40 -5.02 -5.44
C LEU A 115 15.67 -4.36 -6.01
N ASP A 116 15.70 -3.03 -6.08
CA ASP A 116 16.88 -2.28 -6.52
C ASP A 116 17.89 -1.99 -5.39
N PHE A 117 17.48 -2.13 -4.13
CA PHE A 117 18.30 -1.95 -2.94
C PHE A 117 18.84 -3.29 -2.40
N SER A 118 19.88 -3.23 -1.56
CA SER A 118 20.52 -4.42 -0.99
C SER A 118 19.79 -4.96 0.24
N MET A 119 19.75 -6.30 0.36
CA MET A 119 19.27 -7.02 1.56
C MET A 119 20.43 -7.65 2.35
N SER A 120 21.68 -7.35 1.99
CA SER A 120 22.87 -7.79 2.70
C SER A 120 24.00 -6.77 2.59
N LYS A 121 24.92 -6.82 3.55
CA LYS A 121 26.14 -6.01 3.62
C LYS A 121 27.33 -6.93 3.79
N ILE A 122 28.37 -6.77 2.97
CA ILE A 122 29.64 -7.49 3.11
C ILE A 122 30.63 -6.57 3.82
N ALA A 123 31.19 -7.02 4.94
CA ALA A 123 32.22 -6.28 5.67
C ALA A 123 33.50 -6.14 4.81
N GLY A 124 34.12 -4.96 4.79
CA GLY A 124 35.40 -4.73 4.10
C GLY A 124 35.29 -4.26 2.65
N ARG A 125 34.12 -4.35 2.02
CA ARG A 125 33.78 -3.43 0.92
C ARG A 125 33.11 -2.23 1.57
N THR A 126 33.73 -1.06 1.50
CA THR A 126 32.96 0.16 1.29
C THR A 126 32.15 -0.15 0.03
N ALA A 127 30.94 -0.66 0.20
CA ALA A 127 29.92 -0.36 -0.76
C ALA A 127 29.92 1.16 -0.75
N MET A 128 30.59 1.77 -1.74
CA MET A 128 30.13 3.05 -2.20
C MET A 128 28.62 2.88 -2.24
N PRO A 129 27.83 3.75 -1.56
CA PRO A 129 26.41 3.77 -1.89
C PRO A 129 26.43 3.78 -3.40
N THR A 130 25.82 2.75 -4.03
CA THR A 130 25.53 2.85 -5.44
C THR A 130 24.98 4.25 -5.55
N ALA A 131 25.65 5.09 -6.32
CA ALA A 131 25.03 6.30 -6.77
C ALA A 131 23.77 5.76 -7.44
N VAL A 132 22.68 5.73 -6.66
CA VAL A 132 21.35 5.84 -7.20
C VAL A 132 21.51 7.16 -7.89
N GLY A 133 21.81 7.09 -9.19
CA GLY A 133 21.87 8.27 -10.02
C GLY A 133 20.64 9.07 -9.67
N ASP A 134 20.81 10.37 -9.58
CA ASP A 134 19.69 11.30 -9.62
C ASP A 134 18.72 10.82 -10.71
N SER A 135 17.67 10.13 -10.29
CA SER A 135 16.66 9.61 -11.19
C SER A 135 15.30 10.08 -10.70
N ASP A 136 15.09 11.39 -10.86
CA ASP A 136 13.89 11.90 -11.53
C ASP A 136 14.03 11.81 -13.08
N SER A 137 15.04 11.08 -13.56
CA SER A 137 15.31 10.79 -14.97
C SER A 137 14.25 9.85 -15.55
N VAL A 138 13.56 10.37 -16.55
CA VAL A 138 12.68 9.70 -17.50
C VAL A 138 13.24 8.29 -17.82
N ALA A 139 12.48 7.26 -17.44
CA ALA A 139 12.82 5.83 -17.50
C ALA A 139 13.86 5.33 -16.46
N SER A 140 13.50 5.31 -15.17
CA SER A 140 13.93 4.17 -14.34
C SER A 140 13.42 2.92 -15.06
N SER A 141 14.31 2.06 -15.58
CA SER A 141 13.85 0.84 -16.24
C SER A 141 12.96 0.11 -15.23
N GLY A 142 11.69 -0.10 -15.56
CA GLY A 142 10.68 -0.66 -14.66
C GLY A 142 11.01 -2.03 -14.05
N THR A 143 12.22 -2.54 -14.25
CA THR A 143 12.71 -3.88 -13.94
C THR A 143 12.87 -4.19 -12.46
N LYS A 144 12.96 -3.19 -11.57
CA LYS A 144 13.14 -3.37 -10.12
C LYS A 144 12.37 -2.33 -9.30
N LEU A 145 11.87 -2.72 -8.12
CA LEU A 145 11.20 -1.87 -7.15
C LEU A 145 12.22 -1.11 -6.30
N SER A 146 12.01 0.20 -6.19
CA SER A 146 12.67 1.05 -5.20
C SER A 146 12.18 0.76 -3.80
N LEU A 147 12.91 1.22 -2.77
CA LEU A 147 12.45 1.13 -1.39
C LEU A 147 11.08 1.81 -1.19
N ARG A 148 10.88 2.98 -1.82
CA ARG A 148 9.57 3.66 -1.87
C ARG A 148 8.53 2.84 -2.63
N GLY A 149 8.90 2.28 -3.78
CA GLY A 149 8.04 1.43 -4.58
C GLY A 149 7.55 0.20 -3.81
N LEU A 150 8.41 -0.41 -3.01
CA LEU A 150 8.04 -1.50 -2.11
C LEU A 150 7.06 -1.05 -1.02
N LEU A 151 7.29 0.10 -0.39
CA LEU A 151 6.35 0.66 0.60
C LEU A 151 4.98 0.90 -0.03
N HIS A 152 4.93 1.54 -1.19
CA HIS A 152 3.69 1.78 -1.93
C HIS A 152 2.98 0.48 -2.29
N TYR A 153 3.71 -0.50 -2.82
CA TYR A 153 3.17 -1.82 -3.12
C TYR A 153 2.54 -2.48 -1.89
N LEU A 154 3.26 -2.55 -0.76
CA LEU A 154 2.73 -3.14 0.46
C LEU A 154 1.53 -2.36 1.00
N TRP A 155 1.52 -1.02 0.90
CA TRP A 155 0.40 -0.19 1.34
C TRP A 155 -0.87 -0.46 0.53
N ASP A 156 -0.71 -0.62 -0.79
CA ASP A 156 -1.80 -0.91 -1.71
C ASP A 156 -2.34 -2.33 -1.54
N GLN A 157 -1.44 -3.32 -1.44
CA GLN A 157 -1.79 -4.71 -1.14
C GLN A 157 -2.43 -4.88 0.26
N ALA A 158 -2.15 -3.95 1.18
CA ALA A 158 -2.77 -3.87 2.49
C ALA A 158 -4.16 -3.19 2.47
N GLU A 159 -4.64 -2.75 1.30
CA GLU A 159 -5.88 -1.97 1.09
C GLU A 159 -5.91 -0.65 1.86
N LEU A 160 -4.74 -0.13 2.24
CA LEU A 160 -4.62 1.12 2.97
C LEU A 160 -4.77 2.35 2.06
N THR A 161 -4.74 2.16 0.73
CA THR A 161 -5.06 3.16 -0.30
C THR A 161 -6.56 3.36 -0.50
N ARG A 162 -7.39 2.35 -0.21
CA ARG A 162 -8.85 2.43 -0.34
C ARG A 162 -9.43 3.24 0.79
N TRP A 163 -10.53 3.96 0.56
CA TRP A 163 -11.31 4.62 1.59
C TRP A 163 -12.80 4.45 1.32
N GLN A 164 -13.55 4.29 2.41
CA GLN A 164 -15.00 4.37 2.43
C GLN A 164 -15.43 4.88 3.82
N PRO A 165 -16.59 5.53 3.94
CA PRO A 165 -17.03 6.15 5.21
C PRO A 165 -17.01 5.20 6.42
N GLY A 166 -17.30 3.90 6.20
CA GLY A 166 -17.30 2.88 7.25
C GLY A 166 -15.94 2.61 7.89
N PHE A 167 -14.83 3.11 7.32
CA PHE A 167 -13.48 2.98 7.90
C PHE A 167 -13.13 4.08 8.92
N ALA A 168 -13.94 5.14 9.02
CA ALA A 168 -13.71 6.22 9.97
C ALA A 168 -13.58 5.67 11.41
N GLY A 169 -12.51 6.08 12.10
CA GLY A 169 -12.20 5.64 13.47
C GLY A 169 -11.69 4.20 13.62
N ARG A 170 -11.62 3.40 12.55
CA ARG A 170 -11.23 1.98 12.63
C ARG A 170 -9.77 1.69 12.24
N ARG A 171 -9.11 2.64 11.57
CA ARG A 171 -7.70 2.52 11.16
C ARG A 171 -6.78 3.03 12.25
N THR A 172 -6.36 2.11 13.12
CA THR A 172 -5.30 2.34 14.10
C THR A 172 -3.96 1.80 13.60
N TRP A 173 -2.85 2.11 14.27
CA TRP A 173 -1.55 1.50 13.96
C TRP A 173 -1.60 -0.04 14.01
N SER A 174 -2.34 -0.62 14.96
CA SER A 174 -2.54 -2.08 15.03
C SER A 174 -3.22 -2.63 13.77
N THR A 175 -4.21 -1.89 13.23
CA THR A 175 -4.87 -2.21 11.96
C THR A 175 -3.88 -2.14 10.81
N VAL A 176 -3.15 -1.01 10.69
CA VAL A 176 -2.13 -0.81 9.64
C VAL A 176 -1.09 -1.92 9.67
N ARG A 177 -0.51 -2.20 10.84
CA ARG A 177 0.45 -3.28 11.06
C ARG A 177 -0.11 -4.63 10.61
N LYS A 178 -1.31 -4.98 11.05
CA LYS A 178 -1.94 -6.26 10.70
C LYS A 178 -2.04 -6.40 9.19
N HIS A 179 -2.59 -5.39 8.51
CA HIS A 179 -2.78 -5.43 7.06
C HIS A 179 -1.45 -5.46 6.30
N LEU A 180 -0.43 -4.70 6.73
CA LEU A 180 0.91 -4.74 6.11
C LEU A 180 1.61 -6.10 6.29
N LEU A 181 1.48 -6.71 7.47
CA LEU A 181 2.05 -8.04 7.70
C LEU A 181 1.35 -9.10 6.83
N GLN A 182 0.02 -9.00 6.68
CA GLN A 182 -0.75 -9.85 5.76
C GLN A 182 -0.37 -9.61 4.29
N ALA A 183 -0.21 -8.35 3.88
CA ALA A 183 0.22 -8.00 2.52
C ALA A 183 1.61 -8.56 2.17
N ALA A 184 2.50 -8.62 3.15
CA ALA A 184 3.84 -9.20 3.02
C ALA A 184 3.85 -10.74 3.01
N GLU A 185 2.75 -11.40 3.38
CA GLU A 185 2.62 -12.86 3.24
C GLU A 185 2.69 -13.25 1.75
N ASN A 186 3.32 -14.39 1.49
CA ASN A 186 3.50 -14.96 0.14
C ASN A 186 4.29 -14.04 -0.82
N LYS A 187 5.05 -13.08 -0.29
CA LYS A 187 5.98 -12.24 -1.06
C LYS A 187 7.40 -12.76 -0.91
N ILE A 188 8.06 -12.96 -2.04
CA ILE A 188 9.45 -13.43 -2.10
C ILE A 188 10.32 -12.31 -2.64
N ALA A 189 11.43 -12.04 -1.96
CA ALA A 189 12.45 -11.09 -2.41
C ALA A 189 13.82 -11.75 -2.32
N ARG A 190 14.55 -11.78 -3.45
CA ARG A 190 15.87 -12.45 -3.57
C ARG A 190 15.88 -13.91 -3.10
N GLY A 191 14.79 -14.64 -3.33
CA GLY A 191 14.66 -16.06 -2.97
C GLY A 191 14.22 -16.32 -1.53
N ASP A 192 14.17 -15.30 -0.68
CA ASP A 192 13.71 -15.41 0.71
C ASP A 192 12.30 -14.83 0.88
N SER A 193 11.57 -15.32 1.88
CA SER A 193 10.29 -14.73 2.29
C SER A 193 10.48 -13.30 2.83
N LEU A 194 9.83 -12.31 2.21
CA LEU A 194 9.87 -10.91 2.63
C LEU A 194 9.39 -10.75 4.08
N ARG A 195 8.36 -11.50 4.47
CA ARG A 195 7.75 -11.48 5.80
C ARG A 195 8.74 -11.77 6.93
N THR A 196 9.75 -12.60 6.66
CA THR A 196 10.78 -12.95 7.65
C THR A 196 11.78 -11.81 7.88
N ARG A 197 12.01 -10.98 6.85
CA ARG A 197 12.92 -9.83 6.88
C ARG A 197 12.23 -8.53 7.28
N LEU A 198 10.90 -8.49 7.31
CA LEU A 198 10.10 -7.30 7.57
C LEU A 198 9.76 -7.16 9.06
N TYR A 199 10.24 -6.08 9.66
CA TYR A 199 9.91 -5.64 11.02
C TYR A 199 8.93 -4.46 10.98
N ILE A 200 7.77 -4.64 11.61
CA ILE A 200 6.77 -3.59 11.85
C ILE A 200 6.47 -3.57 13.35
N PRO A 201 6.79 -2.49 14.07
CA PRO A 201 6.61 -2.41 15.52
C PRO A 201 5.20 -2.79 15.98
N GLU A 202 5.10 -3.72 16.95
CA GLU A 202 3.86 -4.01 17.66
C GLU A 202 3.38 -2.78 18.41
N ALA A 203 2.06 -2.61 18.60
CA ALA A 203 1.55 -1.51 19.42
C ALA A 203 2.10 -1.62 20.84
N PHE A 204 2.86 -0.60 21.24
CA PHE A 204 3.54 -0.59 22.53
C PHE A 204 2.55 -0.49 23.71
N SER A 205 2.76 -1.35 24.70
CA SER A 205 2.14 -1.27 26.02
C SER A 205 3.23 -1.38 27.08
N VAL A 206 3.16 -0.54 28.11
CA VAL A 206 4.13 -0.52 29.22
C VAL A 206 4.17 -1.88 29.92
N ASP A 207 3.02 -2.49 30.16
CA ASP A 207 2.89 -3.79 30.84
C ASP A 207 3.52 -4.94 30.03
N GLN A 208 3.60 -4.79 28.71
CA GLN A 208 4.19 -5.80 27.81
C GLN A 208 5.59 -5.43 27.33
N ARG A 209 6.22 -4.37 27.87
CA ARG A 209 7.49 -3.84 27.37
C ARG A 209 8.55 -4.92 27.18
N ASP A 210 8.78 -5.74 28.21
CA ASP A 210 9.86 -6.73 28.21
C ASP A 210 9.54 -7.89 27.24
N ALA A 211 8.26 -8.27 27.13
CA ALA A 211 7.81 -9.29 26.17
C ALA A 211 7.91 -8.80 24.71
N ILE A 212 7.56 -7.54 24.44
CA ILE A 212 7.71 -6.90 23.13
C ILE A 212 9.20 -6.84 22.75
N ASN A 213 10.06 -6.44 23.69
CA ASN A 213 11.50 -6.40 23.47
C ASN A 213 12.06 -7.80 23.16
N ALA A 214 11.68 -8.82 23.93
CA ALA A 214 12.13 -10.20 23.69
C ALA A 214 11.75 -10.70 22.28
N ARG A 215 10.50 -10.47 21.83
CA ARG A 215 10.06 -10.82 20.46
C ARG A 215 10.83 -10.06 19.38
N ARG A 216 11.06 -8.76 19.59
CA ARG A 216 11.86 -7.92 18.69
C ARG A 216 13.29 -8.45 18.55
N MET A 217 13.96 -8.74 19.67
CA MET A 217 15.32 -9.28 19.67
C MET A 217 15.41 -10.64 18.98
N ALA A 218 14.44 -11.53 19.23
CA ALA A 218 14.37 -12.82 18.54
C ALA A 218 14.26 -12.64 17.01
N GLN A 219 13.40 -11.71 16.55
CA GLN A 219 13.25 -11.41 15.13
C GLN A 219 14.53 -10.78 14.52
N TRP A 220 15.23 -9.92 15.26
CA TRP A 220 16.41 -9.21 14.76
C TRP A 220 17.69 -10.06 14.77
N SER A 221 17.66 -11.24 15.39
CA SER A 221 18.82 -12.13 15.51
C SER A 221 19.57 -12.38 14.19
N GLN A 222 18.83 -12.48 13.07
CA GLN A 222 19.40 -12.71 11.74
C GLN A 222 20.15 -11.49 11.17
N ALA A 223 19.92 -10.29 11.70
CA ALA A 223 20.54 -9.04 11.26
C ALA A 223 21.81 -8.68 12.06
N ILE A 224 22.09 -9.43 13.13
CA ILE A 224 23.27 -9.23 13.97
C ILE A 224 24.51 -9.60 13.16
N ALA A 225 25.48 -8.69 13.12
CA ALA A 225 26.76 -8.93 12.44
C ALA A 225 27.48 -10.15 13.03
N ALA A 226 27.90 -11.07 12.15
CA ALA A 226 28.74 -12.22 12.51
C ALA A 226 30.11 -12.12 11.82
N PRO A 227 31.23 -12.41 12.52
CA PRO A 227 32.56 -12.37 11.91
C PRO A 227 32.66 -13.26 10.66
N GLY A 228 33.24 -12.72 9.58
CA GLY A 228 33.50 -13.47 8.34
C GLY A 228 32.27 -13.84 7.50
N LYS A 229 31.05 -13.45 7.92
CA LYS A 229 29.82 -13.71 7.16
C LYS A 229 29.21 -12.40 6.61
N PRO A 230 28.56 -12.43 5.43
CA PRO A 230 27.71 -11.33 5.00
C PRO A 230 26.65 -11.03 6.07
N GLN A 231 26.53 -9.76 6.46
CA GLN A 231 25.50 -9.31 7.38
C GLN A 231 24.19 -9.17 6.61
N HIS A 232 23.12 -9.82 7.07
CA HIS A 232 21.81 -9.63 6.48
C HIS A 232 21.19 -8.31 6.96
N LEU A 233 20.45 -7.65 6.08
CA LEU A 233 19.68 -6.46 6.40
C LEU A 233 18.22 -6.83 6.64
N MET A 234 17.59 -6.11 7.55
CA MET A 234 16.16 -6.18 7.83
C MET A 234 15.47 -4.96 7.21
N LEU A 235 14.19 -5.13 6.87
CA LEU A 235 13.30 -4.03 6.50
C LEU A 235 12.53 -3.56 7.73
N LEU A 236 12.42 -2.25 7.89
CA LEU A 236 11.59 -1.59 8.90
C LEU A 236 10.48 -0.84 8.18
N ILE A 237 9.22 -0.97 8.61
CA ILE A 237 8.15 -0.01 8.32
C ILE A 237 7.62 0.49 9.65
N ALA A 238 7.73 1.79 9.92
CA ALA A 238 7.28 2.38 11.17
C ALA A 238 6.94 3.86 11.03
N GLU A 239 6.11 4.37 11.93
CA GLU A 239 5.90 5.80 12.08
C GLU A 239 7.09 6.44 12.80
N VAL A 240 7.64 7.50 12.21
CA VAL A 240 8.72 8.30 12.77
C VAL A 240 8.17 9.17 13.90
N LYS A 241 8.83 9.14 15.06
CA LYS A 241 8.57 10.07 16.16
C LYS A 241 9.37 11.34 15.98
N GLU A 242 10.68 11.19 15.79
CA GLU A 242 11.62 12.31 15.62
C GLU A 242 12.94 11.81 15.04
N ILE A 243 13.68 12.70 14.38
CA ILE A 243 15.06 12.47 13.95
C ILE A 243 15.90 13.59 14.55
N VAL A 244 16.86 13.24 15.39
CA VAL A 244 17.62 14.21 16.20
C VAL A 244 19.13 13.95 16.11
N PRO A 245 19.96 14.99 16.31
CA PRO A 245 21.41 14.81 16.45
C PRO A 245 21.75 13.83 17.58
N ALA A 246 22.79 13.03 17.37
CA ALA A 246 23.38 12.14 18.36
C ALA A 246 24.85 12.51 18.59
N ARG A 247 25.50 11.87 19.57
CA ARG A 247 26.94 12.06 19.81
C ARG A 247 27.79 11.79 18.56
N TYR A 248 27.34 10.86 17.72
CA TYR A 248 27.92 10.53 16.43
C TYR A 248 26.80 10.42 15.40
N GLY A 249 26.75 11.37 14.45
CA GLY A 249 25.69 11.42 13.44
C GLY A 249 24.32 11.77 14.03
N PHE A 250 23.30 11.03 13.60
CA PHE A 250 21.90 11.26 13.97
C PHE A 250 21.28 9.97 14.49
N LYS A 251 20.12 10.10 15.13
CA LYS A 251 19.29 8.95 15.50
C LYS A 251 17.83 9.21 15.16
N ALA A 252 17.17 8.20 14.61
CA ALA A 252 15.73 8.18 14.41
C ALA A 252 15.07 7.45 15.58
N MET A 253 14.05 8.06 16.18
CA MET A 253 13.14 7.40 17.10
C MET A 253 11.84 7.11 16.35
N VAL A 254 11.31 5.91 16.50
CA VAL A 254 10.05 5.50 15.86
C VAL A 254 9.01 5.23 16.94
N LYS A 255 7.74 5.49 16.62
CA LYS A 255 6.65 5.18 17.55
C LYS A 255 6.57 3.68 17.78
N HIS A 256 6.08 3.33 18.97
CA HIS A 256 5.97 1.96 19.47
C HIS A 256 7.29 1.20 19.72
N VAL A 257 8.44 1.87 19.62
CA VAL A 257 9.75 1.33 19.99
C VAL A 257 10.51 2.33 20.88
N PRO A 258 9.94 2.72 22.04
CA PRO A 258 10.46 3.85 22.83
C PRO A 258 11.83 3.58 23.47
N ASP A 259 12.23 2.31 23.56
CA ASP A 259 13.45 1.82 24.19
C ASP A 259 14.60 1.61 23.20
N GLN A 260 14.39 1.83 21.90
CA GLN A 260 15.42 1.63 20.87
C GLN A 260 15.43 2.77 19.86
N ALA A 261 16.57 3.48 19.79
CA ALA A 261 16.85 4.42 18.72
C ALA A 261 17.62 3.73 17.57
N PHE A 262 17.40 4.21 16.35
CA PHE A 262 18.09 3.73 15.15
C PHE A 262 19.15 4.74 14.73
N ALA A 263 20.41 4.32 14.66
CA ALA A 263 21.51 5.19 14.25
C ALA A 263 21.40 5.54 12.76
N LEU A 264 21.76 6.78 12.43
CA LEU A 264 21.71 7.34 11.08
C LEU A 264 23.00 8.12 10.80
N ASP A 265 23.66 7.84 9.68
CA ASP A 265 24.85 8.59 9.30
C ASP A 265 24.49 9.99 8.80
N GLU A 266 25.43 10.93 8.93
CA GLU A 266 25.23 12.32 8.56
C GLU A 266 24.97 12.50 7.05
N GLN A 267 25.59 11.69 6.19
CA GLN A 267 25.38 11.81 4.75
C GLN A 267 23.96 11.37 4.37
N LEU A 268 23.47 10.29 4.96
CA LEU A 268 22.10 9.82 4.78
C LEU A 268 21.10 10.83 5.33
N TYR A 269 21.36 11.44 6.49
CA TYR A 269 20.52 12.53 7.02
C TYR A 269 20.45 13.74 6.06
N ARG A 270 21.58 14.19 5.52
CA ARG A 270 21.61 15.30 4.54
C ARG A 270 20.85 14.95 3.25
N ARG A 271 21.00 13.72 2.74
CA ARG A 271 20.25 13.23 1.57
C ARG A 271 18.75 13.17 1.84
N LEU A 272 18.36 12.69 3.03
CA LEU A 272 16.98 12.67 3.48
C LEU A 272 16.36 14.07 3.46
N GLY A 273 17.03 15.05 4.06
CA GLY A 273 16.54 16.43 4.14
C GLY A 273 16.30 17.06 2.77
N ARG A 274 17.22 16.85 1.82
CA ARG A 274 17.07 17.37 0.44
C ARG A 274 15.98 16.64 -0.35
N ARG A 275 15.94 15.31 -0.24
CA ARG A 275 15.04 14.49 -1.08
C ARG A 275 13.59 14.55 -0.61
N PHE A 276 13.35 14.68 0.69
CA PHE A 276 12.02 14.68 1.29
C PHE A 276 11.68 16.04 1.90
N GLU A 277 12.26 17.14 1.38
CA GLU A 277 12.05 18.49 1.90
C GLU A 277 10.56 18.84 2.03
N SER A 278 9.77 18.66 0.97
CA SER A 278 8.32 18.95 0.98
C SER A 278 7.55 18.09 1.99
N ALA A 279 7.90 16.81 2.09
CA ALA A 279 7.27 15.88 3.03
C ALA A 279 7.62 16.23 4.49
N LEU A 280 8.87 16.60 4.75
CA LEU A 280 9.34 17.04 6.07
C LEU A 280 8.75 18.40 6.45
N ALA A 281 8.61 19.32 5.50
CA ALA A 281 7.95 20.61 5.70
C ALA A 281 6.47 20.42 6.05
N LEU A 282 5.76 19.55 5.32
CA LEU A 282 4.37 19.20 5.63
C LEU A 282 4.24 18.62 7.04
N TRP A 283 5.12 17.67 7.39
CA TRP A 283 5.12 17.03 8.71
C TRP A 283 5.44 17.99 9.85
N GLY A 284 6.35 18.95 9.63
CA GLY A 284 6.69 19.96 10.62
C GLY A 284 5.65 21.07 10.77
N ALA A 285 4.82 21.30 9.75
CA ALA A 285 3.79 22.34 9.75
C ALA A 285 2.42 21.86 10.24
N VAL A 286 2.17 20.54 10.25
CA VAL A 286 0.84 19.98 10.48
C VAL A 286 0.90 18.79 11.43
N ASP A 287 0.25 18.93 12.60
CA ASP A 287 0.27 17.94 13.69
C ASP A 287 -0.47 16.62 13.37
N ASP A 288 -1.39 16.62 12.40
CA ASP A 288 -2.25 15.47 12.05
C ASP A 288 -1.69 14.61 10.90
N ILE A 289 -0.39 14.73 10.63
CA ILE A 289 0.36 13.91 9.68
C ILE A 289 1.20 12.87 10.40
N HIS A 290 1.02 11.61 10.01
CA HIS A 290 1.92 10.52 10.38
C HIS A 290 3.02 10.40 9.34
N MET A 291 4.28 10.54 9.75
CA MET A 291 5.42 10.28 8.89
C MET A 291 5.78 8.79 8.91
N VAL A 292 5.46 8.06 7.84
CA VAL A 292 5.83 6.64 7.71
C VAL A 292 7.20 6.53 7.07
N MET A 293 8.09 5.74 7.67
CA MET A 293 9.39 5.40 7.12
C MET A 293 9.44 3.94 6.74
N ILE A 294 9.96 3.66 5.54
CA ILE A 294 10.52 2.35 5.21
C ILE A 294 12.05 2.46 5.22
N ALA A 295 12.74 1.49 5.82
CA ALA A 295 14.19 1.52 5.92
C ALA A 295 14.80 0.11 5.83
N THR A 296 16.00 0.00 5.26
CA THR A 296 16.87 -1.15 5.52
C THR A 296 17.77 -0.83 6.70
N PHE A 297 17.96 -1.79 7.61
CA PHE A 297 18.85 -1.62 8.75
C PHE A 297 19.63 -2.89 9.06
N SER A 298 20.77 -2.70 9.71
CA SER A 298 21.60 -3.78 10.24
C SER A 298 21.76 -3.64 11.74
N VAL A 299 22.10 -4.72 12.45
CA VAL A 299 22.31 -4.69 13.90
C VAL A 299 23.78 -5.00 14.20
N SER A 300 24.45 -4.07 14.87
CA SER A 300 25.84 -4.25 15.31
C SER A 300 25.96 -5.38 16.34
N THR A 301 27.18 -5.88 16.58
CA THR A 301 27.44 -6.85 17.66
C THR A 301 27.10 -6.30 19.06
N ALA A 302 27.08 -4.98 19.21
CA ALA A 302 26.64 -4.28 20.41
C ALA A 302 25.11 -4.10 20.49
N GLY A 303 24.34 -4.70 19.57
CA GLY A 303 22.87 -4.63 19.54
C GLY A 303 22.32 -3.32 18.99
N ILE A 304 23.17 -2.37 18.59
CA ILE A 304 22.73 -1.07 18.04
C ILE A 304 22.25 -1.26 16.59
N PRO A 305 20.98 -0.93 16.28
CA PRO A 305 20.48 -0.92 14.91
C PRO A 305 20.90 0.36 14.19
N THR A 306 21.37 0.21 12.95
CA THR A 306 21.82 1.31 12.10
C THR A 306 21.09 1.26 10.77
N ILE A 307 20.44 2.36 10.40
CA ILE A 307 19.77 2.50 9.11
C ILE A 307 20.83 2.63 8.01
N VAL A 308 20.65 1.86 6.94
CA VAL A 308 21.53 1.85 5.76
C VAL A 308 20.91 2.66 4.63
N GLU A 309 19.61 2.52 4.41
CA GLU A 309 18.84 3.24 3.41
C GLU A 309 17.42 3.46 3.94
N LEU A 310 16.79 4.57 3.57
CA LEU A 310 15.42 4.88 3.98
C LEU A 310 14.65 5.66 2.93
N SER A 311 13.32 5.60 3.05
CA SER A 311 12.36 6.43 2.32
C SER A 311 11.22 6.84 3.24
N LEU A 312 10.64 8.01 2.99
CA LEU A 312 9.56 8.60 3.77
C LEU A 312 8.27 8.70 2.95
N MET A 313 7.13 8.57 3.63
CA MET A 313 5.81 8.73 3.08
C MET A 313 4.90 9.40 4.13
N PRO A 314 4.49 10.66 3.95
CA PRO A 314 3.46 11.27 4.77
C PRO A 314 2.13 10.55 4.59
N THR A 315 1.39 10.40 5.68
CA THR A 315 0.02 9.88 5.65
C THR A 315 -0.87 10.74 6.55
N THR A 316 -2.13 10.91 6.18
CA THR A 316 -3.12 11.62 7.01
C THR A 316 -3.41 10.88 8.30
N ARG A 317 -4.14 11.49 9.25
CA ARG A 317 -4.70 10.83 10.44
C ARG A 317 -5.48 9.53 10.18
N HIS A 318 -5.89 9.28 8.94
CA HIS A 318 -6.59 8.08 8.51
C HIS A 318 -5.68 7.05 7.80
N TRP A 319 -4.36 7.25 7.88
CA TRP A 319 -3.31 6.43 7.24
C TRP A 319 -3.38 6.38 5.72
N LEU A 320 -3.98 7.42 5.12
CA LEU A 320 -4.02 7.61 3.66
C LEU A 320 -2.76 8.37 3.22
N PRO A 321 -1.93 7.81 2.31
CA PRO A 321 -0.73 8.49 1.81
C PRO A 321 -1.06 9.82 1.12
N VAL A 322 -0.20 10.82 1.31
CA VAL A 322 -0.27 12.13 0.66
C VAL A 322 1.13 12.61 0.29
N GLU A 323 1.26 13.30 -0.85
CA GLU A 323 2.54 13.81 -1.33
C GLU A 323 2.85 15.23 -0.83
N ASP A 324 1.82 16.08 -0.76
CA ASP A 324 1.94 17.48 -0.38
C ASP A 324 0.67 18.00 0.32
N GLY A 325 0.70 19.27 0.71
CA GLY A 325 -0.41 19.92 1.40
C GLY A 325 -1.66 20.15 0.54
N TYR A 326 -1.54 20.19 -0.79
CA TYR A 326 -2.71 20.33 -1.67
C TYR A 326 -3.41 18.99 -1.87
N GLU A 327 -2.65 17.92 -2.08
CA GLU A 327 -3.21 16.58 -2.10
C GLU A 327 -3.86 16.24 -0.77
N LYS A 328 -3.25 16.62 0.37
CA LYS A 328 -3.89 16.50 1.69
C LYS A 328 -5.27 17.17 1.72
N GLN A 329 -5.38 18.42 1.25
CA GLN A 329 -6.65 19.14 1.22
C GLN A 329 -7.72 18.39 0.42
N LEU A 330 -7.36 17.86 -0.77
CA LEU A 330 -8.28 17.05 -1.57
C LEU A 330 -8.73 15.80 -0.81
N ILE A 331 -7.79 15.03 -0.25
CA ILE A 331 -8.10 13.80 0.48
C ILE A 331 -8.98 14.09 1.71
N GLU A 332 -8.70 15.15 2.44
CA GLU A 332 -9.51 15.56 3.59
C GLU A 332 -10.92 15.99 3.18
N ARG A 333 -11.05 16.70 2.05
CA ARG A 333 -12.35 17.06 1.48
C ARG A 333 -13.16 15.81 1.13
N LEU A 334 -12.54 14.82 0.48
CA LEU A 334 -13.17 13.55 0.14
C LEU A 334 -13.64 12.78 1.39
N VAL A 335 -12.80 12.73 2.42
CA VAL A 335 -13.15 12.08 3.70
C VAL A 335 -14.29 12.82 4.39
N ALA A 336 -14.22 14.14 4.49
CA ALA A 336 -15.24 14.98 5.12
C ALA A 336 -16.59 14.90 4.41
N ASP A 337 -16.57 14.87 3.08
CA ASP A 337 -17.75 14.69 2.24
C ASP A 337 -18.23 13.23 2.20
N GLY A 338 -17.63 12.32 2.98
CA GLY A 338 -18.04 10.92 3.10
C GLY A 338 -17.96 10.14 1.78
N ARG A 339 -16.97 10.45 0.94
CA ARG A 339 -16.78 9.77 -0.35
C ARG A 339 -16.11 8.41 -0.20
N SER A 340 -16.34 7.52 -1.16
CA SER A 340 -15.53 6.31 -1.34
C SER A 340 -14.57 6.49 -2.51
N PHE A 341 -13.30 6.12 -2.31
CA PHE A 341 -12.27 6.31 -3.31
C PHE A 341 -11.08 5.37 -3.13
N VAL A 342 -10.21 5.30 -4.14
CA VAL A 342 -8.89 4.68 -4.07
C VAL A 342 -7.83 5.77 -4.25
N LYS A 343 -6.88 5.88 -3.32
CA LYS A 343 -5.73 6.79 -3.41
C LYS A 343 -4.72 6.25 -4.42
N GLY A 344 -4.32 7.07 -5.39
CA GLY A 344 -3.22 6.71 -6.30
C GLY A 344 -1.86 6.80 -5.63
N LEU A 345 -0.94 5.91 -6.00
CA LEU A 345 0.44 5.89 -5.52
C LEU A 345 1.42 5.94 -6.68
N ARG A 346 2.55 6.63 -6.50
CA ARG A 346 3.59 6.75 -7.54
C ARG A 346 4.40 5.48 -7.77
N TYR A 347 4.52 4.59 -6.81
CA TYR A 347 5.52 3.51 -6.84
C TYR A 347 6.94 4.05 -7.16
N ASN A 348 7.48 3.72 -8.35
CA ASN A 348 8.76 4.22 -8.84
C ASN A 348 8.64 5.50 -9.69
N LEU A 349 7.43 5.93 -10.05
CA LEU A 349 7.18 7.11 -10.87
C LEU A 349 7.79 8.36 -10.20
N GLY A 350 8.58 9.11 -10.98
CA GLY A 350 9.19 10.37 -10.54
C GLY A 350 8.15 11.47 -10.27
N ALA A 351 8.62 12.59 -9.73
CA ALA A 351 7.74 13.71 -9.35
C ALA A 351 7.00 14.33 -10.55
N GLY A 352 7.63 14.32 -11.73
CA GLY A 352 7.04 14.88 -12.97
C GLY A 352 6.06 13.95 -13.71
N GLY A 353 5.82 12.74 -13.21
CA GLY A 353 4.86 11.81 -13.82
C GLY A 353 3.40 12.20 -13.50
N ALA A 354 2.52 12.06 -14.50
CA ALA A 354 1.09 12.21 -14.28
C ALA A 354 0.55 11.04 -13.45
N LEU A 355 -0.16 11.33 -12.37
CA LEU A 355 -0.77 10.35 -11.47
C LEU A 355 -2.09 10.92 -10.96
N ALA A 356 -3.16 10.11 -10.99
CA ALA A 356 -4.41 10.48 -10.34
C ALA A 356 -4.19 10.48 -8.82
N SER A 357 -4.46 11.60 -8.16
CA SER A 357 -4.40 11.68 -6.69
C SER A 357 -5.38 10.71 -6.06
N ALA A 358 -6.61 10.62 -6.59
CA ALA A 358 -7.60 9.65 -6.16
C ALA A 358 -8.55 9.27 -7.31
N THR A 359 -9.16 8.09 -7.20
CA THR A 359 -10.23 7.61 -8.09
C THR A 359 -11.49 7.41 -7.27
N LEU A 360 -12.58 8.10 -7.62
CA LEU A 360 -13.86 7.94 -6.96
C LEU A 360 -14.49 6.59 -7.30
N THR A 361 -14.98 5.87 -6.30
CA THR A 361 -15.63 4.56 -6.46
C THR A 361 -17.11 4.58 -6.11
N ASP A 362 -17.63 5.72 -5.67
CA ASP A 362 -19.04 5.95 -5.33
C ASP A 362 -19.84 6.65 -6.43
N CYS A 363 -19.30 6.69 -7.65
CA CYS A 363 -20.00 7.16 -8.84
C CYS A 363 -20.50 5.94 -9.63
N GLU A 364 -21.79 5.89 -9.95
CA GLU A 364 -22.36 4.80 -10.74
C GLU A 364 -21.87 4.88 -12.19
N GLY A 365 -21.57 3.73 -12.80
CA GLY A 365 -21.18 3.62 -14.22
C GLY A 365 -19.85 4.26 -14.62
N SER A 366 -19.15 4.97 -13.73
CA SER A 366 -17.84 5.58 -13.99
C SER A 366 -17.01 5.68 -12.73
N ALA A 367 -15.68 5.74 -12.87
CA ALA A 367 -14.75 5.95 -11.77
C ALA A 367 -13.93 7.23 -12.01
N PRO A 368 -14.48 8.42 -11.70
CA PRO A 368 -13.79 9.68 -12.00
C PRO A 368 -12.40 9.75 -11.39
N LEU A 369 -11.43 10.16 -12.20
CA LEU A 369 -10.05 10.36 -11.80
C LEU A 369 -9.84 11.82 -11.37
N LEU A 370 -9.31 12.01 -10.17
CA LEU A 370 -9.06 13.32 -9.57
C LEU A 370 -7.57 13.65 -9.62
N PHE A 371 -7.20 14.76 -10.25
CA PHE A 371 -5.82 15.21 -10.39
C PHE A 371 -5.59 16.54 -9.68
N VAL A 372 -4.51 16.61 -8.88
CA VAL A 372 -3.97 17.87 -8.36
C VAL A 372 -2.78 18.27 -9.22
N VAL A 373 -2.88 19.41 -9.90
CA VAL A 373 -1.84 19.89 -10.83
C VAL A 373 -1.05 21.01 -10.18
N ASN A 374 0.18 20.66 -9.77
CA ASN A 374 1.10 21.56 -9.09
C ASN A 374 1.76 22.57 -10.06
N ALA A 375 2.07 23.76 -9.56
CA ALA A 375 2.72 24.82 -10.33
C ALA A 375 4.14 24.38 -10.78
N GLY A 376 4.50 24.67 -12.04
CA GLY A 376 5.81 24.35 -12.62
C GLY A 376 5.90 23.01 -13.34
N ILE A 377 4.87 22.16 -13.26
CA ILE A 377 4.68 21.04 -14.18
C ILE A 377 3.92 21.60 -15.39
N GLU A 378 4.58 21.70 -16.56
CA GLU A 378 3.91 22.13 -17.79
C GLU A 378 2.75 21.16 -18.11
N ASP A 379 1.53 21.67 -18.00
CA ASP A 379 0.29 20.98 -18.34
C ASP A 379 0.13 20.93 -19.87
N ASN A 380 0.99 20.15 -20.52
CA ASN A 380 0.91 19.87 -21.96
C ASN A 380 -0.19 18.83 -22.28
N GLY A 381 -1.29 18.79 -21.51
CA GLY A 381 -2.37 17.81 -21.66
C GLY A 381 -1.99 16.39 -21.25
N ARG A 382 -0.87 16.19 -20.54
CA ARG A 382 -0.37 14.88 -20.12
C ARG A 382 -1.35 14.13 -19.23
N TYR A 383 -2.07 14.83 -18.36
CA TYR A 383 -3.07 14.23 -17.47
C TYR A 383 -4.33 13.76 -18.23
N LEU A 384 -4.65 14.39 -19.35
CA LEU A 384 -5.76 14.03 -20.24
C LEU A 384 -5.38 12.95 -21.27
N GLN A 385 -4.12 12.89 -21.69
CA GLN A 385 -3.62 11.86 -22.63
C GLN A 385 -3.44 10.48 -21.99
N VAL A 386 -3.31 10.42 -20.66
CA VAL A 386 -3.10 9.17 -19.90
C VAL A 386 -4.41 8.41 -19.66
N CYS A 387 -5.56 9.05 -19.89
CA CYS A 387 -6.85 8.47 -19.59
C CYS A 387 -7.59 8.11 -20.87
N ASP A 388 -8.29 6.97 -20.86
CA ASP A 388 -9.32 6.68 -21.85
C ASP A 388 -10.34 7.85 -21.88
N PRO A 389 -10.68 8.42 -23.06
CA PRO A 389 -11.62 9.54 -23.17
C PRO A 389 -12.99 9.29 -22.53
N SER A 390 -13.36 8.02 -22.31
CA SER A 390 -14.60 7.62 -21.66
C SER A 390 -14.59 7.78 -20.13
N VAL A 391 -13.41 7.95 -19.51
CA VAL A 391 -13.27 8.09 -18.05
C VAL A 391 -13.37 9.58 -17.67
N PRO A 392 -14.32 9.97 -16.82
CA PRO A 392 -14.43 11.35 -16.37
C PRO A 392 -13.18 11.81 -15.60
N VAL A 393 -12.65 12.98 -15.96
CA VAL A 393 -11.48 13.58 -15.30
C VAL A 393 -11.91 14.86 -14.56
N TRP A 394 -11.48 14.99 -13.32
CA TRP A 394 -11.58 16.20 -12.52
C TRP A 394 -10.17 16.69 -12.22
N GLN A 395 -9.94 17.99 -12.42
CA GLN A 395 -8.64 18.61 -12.24
C GLN A 395 -8.78 19.80 -11.30
N TRP A 396 -7.80 19.98 -10.44
CA TRP A 396 -7.65 21.16 -9.62
C TRP A 396 -6.22 21.68 -9.71
N SER A 397 -6.08 22.96 -10.03
CA SER A 397 -4.80 23.68 -10.00
C SER A 397 -4.80 24.70 -8.86
N PRO A 398 -4.26 24.37 -7.67
CA PRO A 398 -4.30 25.25 -6.49
C PRO A 398 -3.68 26.64 -6.70
N SER A 399 -2.75 26.76 -7.65
CA SER A 399 -2.11 28.02 -8.02
C SER A 399 -2.96 28.93 -8.91
N ARG A 400 -4.02 28.40 -9.54
CA ARG A 400 -4.86 29.11 -10.51
C ARG A 400 -6.26 29.35 -9.96
N GLU A 401 -6.80 28.42 -9.18
CA GLU A 401 -8.19 28.44 -8.76
C GLU A 401 -8.42 27.79 -7.39
N ALA A 402 -9.54 28.17 -6.76
CA ALA A 402 -10.08 27.45 -5.62
C ALA A 402 -10.52 26.04 -6.03
N MET A 403 -10.54 25.09 -5.08
CA MET A 403 -10.94 23.71 -5.36
C MET A 403 -12.34 23.65 -5.99
N PRO A 404 -12.47 23.12 -7.22
CA PRO A 404 -13.77 22.96 -7.88
C PRO A 404 -14.70 22.01 -7.10
N PRO A 405 -16.03 22.08 -7.31
CA PRO A 405 -16.94 21.10 -6.72
C PRO A 405 -16.57 19.67 -7.19
N LEU A 406 -16.62 18.72 -6.26
CA LEU A 406 -16.35 17.31 -6.56
C LEU A 406 -17.45 16.72 -7.45
N PRO A 407 -17.14 15.73 -8.32
CA PRO A 407 -18.14 15.03 -9.11
C PRO A 407 -19.27 14.49 -8.22
N PRO A 408 -20.55 14.65 -8.60
CA PRO A 408 -21.68 14.25 -7.77
C PRO A 408 -21.69 12.73 -7.55
N ARG A 409 -22.19 12.30 -6.39
CA ARG A 409 -22.55 10.88 -6.19
C ARG A 409 -23.74 10.57 -7.10
N GLN A 410 -23.69 9.48 -7.85
CA GLN A 410 -24.90 8.99 -8.51
C GLN A 410 -25.58 7.99 -7.58
N PRO A 411 -26.86 8.19 -7.23
CA PRO A 411 -27.55 7.34 -6.27
C PRO A 411 -27.68 5.93 -6.81
N HIS A 412 -27.29 4.95 -5.99
CA HIS A 412 -27.57 3.54 -6.25
C HIS A 412 -29.08 3.38 -6.51
N PRO A 413 -29.54 2.74 -7.60
CA PRO A 413 -30.92 2.32 -7.68
C PRO A 413 -31.15 1.38 -6.51
N THR A 414 -31.82 1.87 -5.48
CA THR A 414 -32.32 1.06 -4.37
C THR A 414 -33.03 -0.12 -5.00
N ARG A 415 -32.47 -1.32 -4.79
CA ARG A 415 -33.05 -2.60 -5.15
C ARG A 415 -34.52 -2.54 -4.77
N ALA A 416 -35.41 -2.49 -5.76
CA ALA A 416 -36.84 -2.38 -5.55
C ALA A 416 -37.22 -3.46 -4.54
N ALA A 417 -37.72 -3.03 -3.38
CA ALA A 417 -38.38 -3.95 -2.48
C ALA A 417 -39.52 -4.56 -3.30
N ASP A 418 -39.46 -5.87 -3.51
CA ASP A 418 -40.54 -6.62 -4.12
C ASP A 418 -41.83 -6.22 -3.41
N SER A 419 -42.68 -5.52 -4.16
CA SER A 419 -44.02 -5.20 -3.71
C SER A 419 -44.74 -6.53 -3.52
N ALA A 420 -45.09 -6.82 -2.26
CA ALA A 420 -46.00 -7.89 -1.94
C ALA A 420 -47.29 -7.64 -2.74
N VAL A 421 -47.52 -8.46 -3.75
CA VAL A 421 -48.79 -8.59 -4.42
C VAL A 421 -49.73 -9.25 -3.41
N ASP A 422 -50.59 -8.45 -2.80
CA ASP A 422 -51.80 -8.95 -2.13
C ASP A 422 -52.70 -9.57 -3.22
N CYS A 423 -52.68 -10.90 -3.29
CA CYS A 423 -53.74 -11.66 -3.93
C CYS A 423 -54.90 -11.81 -2.93
N ARG A 424 -56.09 -11.44 -3.43
CA ARG A 424 -57.41 -11.46 -2.78
C ARG A 424 -57.75 -12.73 -2.03
#